data_AF-R4UJQ5-F1
#
_entry.id   AF-R4UJQ5-F1
#
_cell.length_a   1.000
_cell.length_b   1.000
_cell.length_c   1.000
_cell.angle_alpha   90.00
_cell.angle_beta   90.00
_cell.angle_gamma   90.00
#
_symmetry.space_group_name_H-M   'P 1'
#
loop_
_entity.id
_entity.type
_entity.pdbx_description
1 polymer ?
#
loop_
_entity_poly.entity_id
_entity_poly.type
_entity_poly.pdbx_seq_one_letter_code
_entity_poly.pdbx_strand_id
1 'polypeptide(L)'
;MSMSVEQVMYNYQKKIERLGININFIKENLAQLLTQLQSIDVSGLNCQEIEGYLVELDLIHRDLLENELVKEFSKVSHVDLELAKRVNFFLEQKTLRLAEIQQNIENLKIRVVEDETKARLTNLQQRTNLNLEQLEQELVASISDSNSKAIVLTFFKNNRTKLINFTPAEIAEVVKTEISNFQMSQEFVKLQYLGNFNQQIAEDKFVKAELIADLEQFNQQDFSSQDELAAAALKLQQKIINKQLDESARKHAISSILQAIKNRGFIVDVNDIRLVKENEDNVVILYAKKVTGEEAIFKVYLDGRFTYKFEGYEGHAHDVDEQPFVNDLSMYDVSLSKEQNKVYLNPDKIMNQAKMTVKTKTDKK
;
A
#
# COMPACT_ATOMS: atom_id res chain seq x y z
N MET A 1 11.62 -15.85 15.79
CA MET A 1 12.88 -15.49 16.49
C MET A 1 12.74 -14.07 17.02
N SER A 2 13.38 -13.71 18.13
CA SER A 2 13.24 -12.35 18.69
C SER A 2 13.90 -11.32 17.79
N MET A 3 13.23 -10.18 17.56
CA MET A 3 13.87 -8.98 17.03
C MET A 3 14.85 -8.41 18.07
N SER A 4 15.87 -7.66 17.64
CA SER A 4 16.63 -6.80 18.55
C SER A 4 15.73 -5.64 19.01
N VAL A 5 15.95 -5.17 20.23
CA VAL A 5 15.20 -4.03 20.80
C VAL A 5 15.28 -2.82 19.88
N GLU A 6 16.48 -2.45 19.43
CA GLU A 6 16.75 -1.33 18.51
C GLU A 6 16.00 -1.44 17.17
N GLN A 7 15.79 -2.67 16.67
CA GLN A 7 15.04 -2.93 15.44
C GLN A 7 13.53 -2.68 15.63
N VAL A 8 13.02 -2.98 16.83
CA VAL A 8 11.64 -2.63 17.22
C VAL A 8 11.51 -1.12 17.41
N MET A 9 12.54 -0.44 17.93
CA MET A 9 12.59 1.03 18.01
C MET A 9 12.39 1.68 16.64
N TYR A 10 13.26 1.31 15.69
CA TYR A 10 13.25 1.93 14.37
C TYR A 10 11.95 1.68 13.60
N ASN A 11 11.47 0.43 13.60
CA ASN A 11 10.26 0.07 12.85
C ASN A 11 9.02 0.82 13.34
N TYR A 12 8.89 1.09 14.64
CA TYR A 12 7.77 1.89 15.17
C TYR A 12 7.95 3.39 14.94
N GLN A 13 9.18 3.93 14.98
CA GLN A 13 9.43 5.32 14.55
C GLN A 13 9.07 5.54 13.07
N LYS A 14 9.45 4.63 12.17
CA LYS A 14 9.05 4.72 10.75
C LYS A 14 7.56 4.44 10.51
N LYS A 15 6.91 3.61 11.33
CA LYS A 15 5.44 3.47 11.35
C LYS A 15 4.76 4.80 11.74
N ILE A 16 5.32 5.56 12.69
CA ILE A 16 4.83 6.90 13.08
C ILE A 16 4.98 7.92 11.94
N GLU A 17 6.18 8.05 11.36
CA GLU A 17 6.42 8.97 10.23
C GLU A 17 5.45 8.72 9.06
N ARG A 18 5.26 7.44 8.70
CA ARG A 18 4.40 7.04 7.57
C ARG A 18 2.92 7.21 7.87
N LEU A 19 2.50 6.98 9.11
CA LEU A 19 1.14 7.34 9.55
C LEU A 19 0.92 8.85 9.42
N GLY A 20 1.88 9.68 9.83
CA GLY A 20 1.84 11.13 9.64
C GLY A 20 1.69 11.54 8.17
N ILE A 21 2.51 10.97 7.28
CA ILE A 21 2.42 11.23 5.82
C ILE A 21 1.05 10.81 5.26
N ASN A 22 0.55 9.62 5.61
CA ASN A 22 -0.75 9.12 5.15
C ASN A 22 -1.90 10.00 5.65
N ILE A 23 -1.88 10.42 6.92
CA ILE A 23 -2.85 11.37 7.49
C ILE A 23 -2.85 12.70 6.72
N ASN A 24 -1.68 13.28 6.44
CA ASN A 24 -1.60 14.54 5.70
C ASN A 24 -2.12 14.39 4.27
N PHE A 25 -1.82 13.29 3.57
CA PHE A 25 -2.40 12.98 2.26
C PHE A 25 -3.92 12.87 2.31
N ILE A 26 -4.50 12.20 3.32
CA ILE A 26 -5.97 12.14 3.49
C ILE A 26 -6.54 13.55 3.73
N LYS A 27 -5.89 14.37 4.56
CA LYS A 27 -6.32 15.75 4.83
C LYS A 27 -6.29 16.63 3.58
N GLU A 28 -5.27 16.52 2.73
CA GLU A 28 -5.19 17.25 1.46
C GLU A 28 -6.31 16.83 0.50
N ASN A 29 -6.59 15.53 0.36
CA ASN A 29 -7.71 15.04 -0.44
C ASN A 29 -9.08 15.50 0.11
N LEU A 30 -9.26 15.52 1.44
CA LEU A 30 -10.47 16.05 2.07
C LEU A 30 -10.65 17.55 1.86
N ALA A 31 -9.58 18.35 1.92
CA ALA A 31 -9.65 19.78 1.62
C ALA A 31 -10.07 20.05 0.16
N GLN A 32 -9.60 19.23 -0.79
CA GLN A 32 -10.06 19.29 -2.18
C GLN A 32 -11.53 18.90 -2.33
N LEU A 33 -11.97 17.81 -1.68
CA LEU A 33 -13.36 17.35 -1.70
C LEU A 33 -14.32 18.39 -1.09
N LEU A 34 -13.95 18.99 0.04
CA LEU A 34 -14.72 20.07 0.69
C LEU A 34 -14.83 21.30 -0.22
N THR A 35 -13.75 21.68 -0.91
CA THR A 35 -13.74 22.79 -1.88
C THR A 35 -14.70 22.55 -3.05
N GLN A 36 -14.82 21.29 -3.52
CA GLN A 36 -15.78 20.91 -4.56
C GLN A 36 -17.23 20.97 -4.01
N LEU A 37 -17.44 20.42 -2.81
CA LEU A 37 -18.74 20.31 -2.14
C LEU A 37 -19.40 21.64 -1.78
N GLN A 38 -18.62 22.68 -1.47
CA GLN A 38 -19.16 24.02 -1.18
C GLN A 38 -20.04 24.61 -2.30
N SER A 39 -19.97 24.06 -3.52
CA SER A 39 -20.82 24.47 -4.65
C SER A 39 -22.08 23.61 -4.85
N ILE A 40 -22.27 22.55 -4.05
CA ILE A 40 -23.25 21.47 -4.26
C ILE A 40 -24.06 21.15 -3.00
N ASP A 41 -23.44 21.18 -1.81
CA ASP A 41 -24.07 20.82 -0.54
C ASP A 41 -25.00 21.92 -0.02
N VAL A 42 -26.25 21.89 -0.48
CA VAL A 42 -27.34 22.76 -0.01
C VAL A 42 -27.68 22.52 1.47
N SER A 43 -27.26 21.40 2.06
CA SER A 43 -27.56 21.04 3.46
C SER A 43 -26.49 21.49 4.47
N GLY A 44 -25.24 21.60 4.02
CA GLY A 44 -24.05 21.82 4.87
C GLY A 44 -23.62 20.62 5.70
N LEU A 45 -24.39 19.51 5.73
CA LEU A 45 -24.11 18.33 6.55
C LEU A 45 -22.89 17.55 6.06
N ASN A 46 -22.76 17.35 4.74
CA ASN A 46 -21.61 16.65 4.17
C ASN A 46 -20.32 17.47 4.37
N CYS A 47 -20.41 18.81 4.33
CA CYS A 47 -19.30 19.70 4.69
C CYS A 47 -18.92 19.57 6.18
N GLN A 48 -19.89 19.59 7.09
CA GLN A 48 -19.66 19.46 8.54
C GLN A 48 -19.07 18.10 8.93
N GLU A 49 -19.49 17.00 8.29
CA GLU A 49 -18.87 15.68 8.51
C GLU A 49 -17.40 15.66 8.07
N ILE A 50 -17.05 16.29 6.92
CA ILE A 50 -15.64 16.41 6.49
C ILE A 50 -14.83 17.27 7.45
N GLU A 51 -15.36 18.41 7.92
CA GLU A 51 -14.70 19.24 8.93
C GLU A 51 -14.46 18.46 10.23
N GLY A 52 -15.42 17.62 10.65
CA GLY A 52 -15.27 16.67 11.75
C GLY A 52 -14.12 15.68 11.54
N TYR A 53 -14.05 15.04 10.37
CA TYR A 53 -12.95 14.11 10.05
C TYR A 53 -11.59 14.82 9.93
N LEU A 54 -11.54 16.04 9.43
CA LEU A 54 -10.31 16.86 9.42
C LEU A 54 -9.82 17.14 10.85
N VAL A 55 -10.72 17.47 11.78
CA VAL A 55 -10.39 17.67 13.20
C VAL A 55 -9.95 16.36 13.88
N GLU A 56 -10.62 15.23 13.62
CA GLU A 56 -10.17 13.92 14.13
C GLU A 56 -8.78 13.54 13.60
N LEU A 57 -8.51 13.77 12.31
CA LEU A 57 -7.19 13.54 11.71
C LEU A 57 -6.12 14.45 12.30
N ASP A 58 -6.43 15.72 12.62
CA ASP A 58 -5.51 16.62 13.33
C ASP A 58 -5.23 16.16 14.77
N LEU A 59 -6.23 15.63 15.49
CA LEU A 59 -6.04 15.05 16.81
C LEU A 59 -5.17 13.79 16.75
N ILE A 60 -5.38 12.92 15.76
CA ILE A 60 -4.56 11.71 15.55
C ILE A 60 -3.13 12.08 15.16
N HIS A 61 -2.94 13.07 14.28
CA HIS A 61 -1.61 13.56 13.88
C HIS A 61 -0.87 14.19 15.07
N ARG A 62 -1.58 14.98 15.90
CA ARG A 62 -1.01 15.55 17.13
C ARG A 62 -0.64 14.45 18.13
N ASP A 63 -1.51 13.49 18.39
CA ASP A 63 -1.20 12.34 19.26
C ASP A 63 0.03 11.56 18.78
N LEU A 64 0.19 11.36 17.47
CA LEU A 64 1.35 10.65 16.91
C LEU A 64 2.69 11.40 17.11
N LEU A 65 2.67 12.73 17.18
CA LEU A 65 3.85 13.57 17.38
C LEU A 65 4.10 13.94 18.85
N GLU A 66 3.04 14.09 19.64
CA GLU A 66 3.09 14.69 20.98
C GLU A 66 2.97 13.70 22.14
N ASN A 67 2.53 12.46 21.92
CA ASN A 67 2.34 11.48 22.99
C ASN A 67 3.65 11.15 23.72
N GLU A 68 3.59 11.10 25.06
CA GLU A 68 4.76 10.87 25.92
C GLU A 68 5.41 9.50 25.66
N LEU A 69 4.64 8.46 25.35
CA LEU A 69 5.17 7.15 24.99
C LEU A 69 6.08 7.22 23.76
N VAL A 70 5.71 8.03 22.75
CA VAL A 70 6.55 8.25 21.56
C VAL A 70 7.81 9.04 21.90
N LYS A 71 7.71 10.03 22.79
CA LYS A 71 8.81 10.90 23.26
C LYS A 71 9.77 10.23 24.25
N GLU A 72 9.34 9.18 24.95
CA GLU A 72 10.19 8.32 25.77
C GLU A 72 10.88 7.28 24.89
N PHE A 73 10.11 6.64 24.01
CA PHE A 73 10.59 5.67 23.02
C PHE A 73 11.71 6.29 22.15
N SER A 74 11.62 7.55 21.71
CA SER A 74 12.68 8.19 20.93
C SER A 74 13.98 8.52 21.69
N LYS A 75 14.09 8.24 22.99
CA LYS A 75 15.25 8.60 23.84
C LYS A 75 16.03 7.43 24.44
N VAL A 76 15.53 6.21 24.33
CA VAL A 76 16.03 5.05 25.10
C VAL A 76 16.72 4.04 24.18
N SER A 77 18.01 3.78 24.40
CA SER A 77 18.79 2.83 23.60
C SER A 77 18.47 1.36 23.89
N HIS A 78 18.00 1.04 25.10
CA HIS A 78 17.56 -0.30 25.51
C HIS A 78 16.16 -0.21 26.13
N VAL A 79 15.13 -0.33 25.28
CA VAL A 79 13.73 -0.34 25.68
C VAL A 79 13.29 -1.71 26.21
N ASP A 80 12.58 -1.68 27.34
CA ASP A 80 11.89 -2.84 27.88
C ASP A 80 10.82 -3.38 26.91
N LEU A 81 10.72 -4.70 26.83
CA LEU A 81 9.76 -5.41 25.98
C LEU A 81 8.30 -4.97 26.22
N GLU A 82 7.97 -4.47 27.42
CA GLU A 82 6.65 -3.90 27.71
C GLU A 82 6.42 -2.54 27.04
N LEU A 83 7.39 -1.63 27.07
CA LEU A 83 7.24 -0.30 26.49
C LEU A 83 7.15 -0.42 24.96
N ALA A 84 7.95 -1.32 24.35
CA ALA A 84 7.78 -1.71 22.95
C ALA A 84 6.36 -2.25 22.64
N LYS A 85 5.81 -3.17 23.44
CA LYS A 85 4.44 -3.68 23.27
C LYS A 85 3.38 -2.58 23.40
N ARG A 86 3.53 -1.66 24.36
CA ARG A 86 2.62 -0.51 24.57
C ARG A 86 2.64 0.43 23.36
N VAL A 87 3.82 0.72 22.80
CA VAL A 87 3.94 1.51 21.57
C VAL A 87 3.35 0.78 20.37
N ASN A 88 3.57 -0.53 20.20
CA ASN A 88 2.94 -1.27 19.12
C ASN A 88 1.40 -1.22 19.19
N PHE A 89 0.84 -1.46 20.38
CA PHE A 89 -0.60 -1.43 20.63
C PHE A 89 -1.19 -0.04 20.37
N PHE A 90 -0.51 1.03 20.78
CA PHE A 90 -0.88 2.41 20.42
C PHE A 90 -0.89 2.62 18.89
N LEU A 91 0.14 2.15 18.18
CA LEU A 91 0.22 2.30 16.72
C LEU A 91 -0.80 1.41 15.98
N GLU A 92 -1.17 0.25 16.54
CA GLU A 92 -2.25 -0.59 16.05
C GLU A 92 -3.62 0.09 16.22
N GLN A 93 -3.88 0.70 17.39
CA GLN A 93 -5.07 1.54 17.61
C GLN A 93 -5.12 2.74 16.65
N LYS A 94 -4.00 3.41 16.39
CA LYS A 94 -3.96 4.52 15.43
C LYS A 94 -4.13 4.05 13.98
N THR A 95 -3.57 2.90 13.56
CA THR A 95 -3.88 2.31 12.24
C THR A 95 -5.35 1.91 12.10
N LEU A 96 -5.96 1.37 13.17
CA LEU A 96 -7.38 1.00 13.21
C LEU A 96 -8.26 2.25 13.02
N ARG A 97 -8.06 3.30 13.83
CA ARG A 97 -8.84 4.53 13.71
C ARG A 97 -8.62 5.25 12.38
N LEU A 98 -7.42 5.17 11.80
CA LEU A 98 -7.16 5.69 10.46
C LEU A 98 -7.97 4.96 9.39
N ALA A 99 -8.06 3.62 9.47
CA ALA A 99 -8.86 2.81 8.56
C ALA A 99 -10.38 3.08 8.73
N GLU A 100 -10.86 3.25 9.97
CA GLU A 100 -12.24 3.66 10.25
C GLU A 100 -12.57 5.03 9.63
N ILE A 101 -11.70 6.03 9.81
CA ILE A 101 -11.89 7.36 9.23
C ILE A 101 -11.85 7.29 7.69
N GLN A 102 -10.89 6.57 7.09
CA GLN A 102 -10.85 6.37 5.64
C GLN A 102 -12.15 5.72 5.13
N GLN A 103 -12.66 4.67 5.79
CA GLN A 103 -13.94 4.05 5.41
C GLN A 103 -15.12 5.03 5.52
N ASN A 104 -15.19 5.82 6.59
CA ASN A 104 -16.25 6.82 6.76
C ASN A 104 -16.19 7.90 5.68
N ILE A 105 -14.99 8.30 5.25
CA ILE A 105 -14.77 9.21 4.12
C ILE A 105 -15.26 8.59 2.81
N GLU A 106 -15.06 7.29 2.56
CA GLU A 106 -15.64 6.63 1.38
C GLU A 106 -17.17 6.57 1.44
N ASN A 107 -17.76 6.22 2.59
CA ASN A 107 -19.20 6.26 2.80
C ASN A 107 -19.79 7.68 2.63
N LEU A 108 -19.00 8.72 2.87
CA LEU A 108 -19.36 10.11 2.59
C LEU A 108 -19.26 10.43 1.08
N LYS A 109 -18.17 10.06 0.40
CA LYS A 109 -18.05 10.21 -1.07
C LYS A 109 -19.20 9.54 -1.81
N ILE A 110 -19.62 8.34 -1.36
CA ILE A 110 -20.77 7.61 -1.91
C ILE A 110 -22.04 8.47 -1.82
N ARG A 111 -22.42 8.94 -0.61
CA ARG A 111 -23.57 9.84 -0.40
C ARG A 111 -23.50 11.11 -1.26
N VAL A 112 -22.31 11.71 -1.38
CA VAL A 112 -22.08 12.90 -2.19
C VAL A 112 -22.33 12.66 -3.68
N VAL A 113 -21.90 11.52 -4.23
CA VAL A 113 -22.19 11.15 -5.63
C VAL A 113 -23.68 10.92 -5.85
N GLU A 114 -24.40 10.35 -4.89
CA GLU A 114 -25.85 10.27 -4.96
C GLU A 114 -26.49 11.67 -4.99
N ASP A 115 -26.09 12.57 -4.10
CA ASP A 115 -26.70 13.90 -4.00
C ASP A 115 -26.37 14.79 -5.21
N GLU A 116 -25.15 14.70 -5.77
CA GLU A 116 -24.82 15.26 -7.08
C GLU A 116 -25.78 14.77 -8.17
N THR A 117 -25.98 13.45 -8.26
CA THR A 117 -26.80 12.86 -9.32
C THR A 117 -28.28 13.19 -9.14
N LYS A 118 -28.83 13.15 -7.92
CA LYS A 118 -30.18 13.61 -7.57
C LYS A 118 -30.40 15.07 -8.01
N ALA A 119 -29.46 15.96 -7.70
CA ALA A 119 -29.55 17.38 -8.06
C ALA A 119 -29.47 17.61 -9.58
N ARG A 120 -28.53 16.96 -10.29
CA ARG A 120 -28.39 17.09 -11.74
C ARG A 120 -29.60 16.51 -12.49
N LEU A 121 -30.14 15.37 -12.06
CA LEU A 121 -31.35 14.78 -12.63
C LEU A 121 -32.57 15.69 -12.45
N THR A 122 -32.74 16.30 -11.28
CA THR A 122 -33.84 17.25 -11.01
C THR A 122 -33.75 18.49 -11.90
N ASN A 123 -32.54 18.98 -12.22
CA ASN A 123 -32.33 20.06 -13.18
C ASN A 123 -32.62 19.65 -14.64
N LEU A 124 -32.43 18.38 -15.01
CA LEU A 124 -32.80 17.86 -16.33
C LEU A 124 -34.32 17.65 -16.47
N GLN A 125 -35.01 17.25 -15.40
CA GLN A 125 -36.47 17.07 -15.40
C GLN A 125 -37.26 18.32 -15.78
N GLN A 126 -36.68 19.51 -15.60
CA GLN A 126 -37.28 20.79 -15.97
C GLN A 126 -37.10 21.16 -17.47
N ARG A 127 -36.37 20.35 -18.26
CA ARG A 127 -36.10 20.59 -19.69
C ARG A 127 -37.14 19.91 -20.59
N THR A 128 -38.15 20.66 -21.03
CA THR A 128 -39.29 20.12 -21.79
C THR A 128 -39.03 19.81 -23.27
N ASN A 129 -37.88 20.22 -23.84
CA ASN A 129 -37.69 20.31 -25.30
C ASN A 129 -36.66 19.32 -25.89
N LEU A 130 -36.24 18.30 -25.14
CA LEU A 130 -35.25 17.30 -25.58
C LEU A 130 -35.92 16.14 -26.34
N ASN A 131 -35.30 15.68 -27.44
CA ASN A 131 -35.69 14.41 -28.07
C ASN A 131 -35.07 13.21 -27.32
N LEU A 132 -35.53 11.97 -27.59
CA LEU A 132 -35.12 10.77 -26.85
C LEU A 132 -33.59 10.53 -26.85
N GLU A 133 -32.90 10.79 -27.96
CA GLU A 133 -31.46 10.52 -28.07
C GLU A 133 -30.61 11.66 -27.45
N GLN A 134 -31.09 12.90 -27.53
CA GLN A 134 -30.53 14.03 -26.79
C GLN A 134 -30.71 13.85 -25.27
N LEU A 135 -31.87 13.33 -24.85
CA LEU A 135 -32.16 13.02 -23.46
C LEU A 135 -31.30 11.86 -22.95
N GLU A 136 -31.13 10.78 -23.73
CA GLU A 136 -30.19 9.69 -23.43
C GLU A 136 -28.75 10.22 -23.25
N GLN A 137 -28.31 11.13 -24.13
CA GLN A 137 -26.98 11.75 -24.03
C GLN A 137 -26.84 12.71 -22.83
N GLU A 138 -27.79 13.62 -22.59
CA GLU A 138 -27.72 14.53 -21.44
C GLU A 138 -27.81 13.79 -20.09
N LEU A 139 -28.66 12.75 -19.98
CA LEU A 139 -28.73 11.92 -18.77
C LEU A 139 -27.41 11.20 -18.51
N VAL A 140 -26.83 10.53 -19.52
CA VAL A 140 -25.54 9.82 -19.39
C VAL A 140 -24.39 10.80 -19.12
N ALA A 141 -24.43 12.01 -19.66
CA ALA A 141 -23.44 13.07 -19.38
C ALA A 141 -23.58 13.70 -17.98
N SER A 142 -24.79 13.77 -17.42
CA SER A 142 -25.04 14.36 -16.10
C SER A 142 -24.51 13.54 -14.93
N ILE A 143 -24.39 12.22 -15.12
CA ILE A 143 -23.86 11.28 -14.15
C ILE A 143 -22.33 11.42 -14.10
N SER A 144 -21.74 11.40 -12.91
CA SER A 144 -20.28 11.33 -12.73
C SER A 144 -19.78 9.88 -12.82
N ASP A 145 -20.28 8.99 -11.96
CA ASP A 145 -19.89 7.57 -11.86
C ASP A 145 -20.05 6.75 -13.16
N SER A 146 -19.11 5.81 -13.37
CA SER A 146 -19.08 4.96 -14.57
C SER A 146 -20.03 3.76 -14.50
N ASN A 147 -20.35 3.27 -13.31
CA ASN A 147 -21.21 2.08 -13.13
C ASN A 147 -22.68 2.45 -13.32
N SER A 148 -23.12 3.56 -12.73
CA SER A 148 -24.42 4.18 -12.96
C SER A 148 -24.63 4.52 -14.45
N LYS A 149 -23.61 5.05 -15.15
CA LYS A 149 -23.64 5.24 -16.61
C LYS A 149 -23.88 3.93 -17.37
N ALA A 150 -23.17 2.87 -17.02
CA ALA A 150 -23.32 1.57 -17.67
C ALA A 150 -24.73 0.98 -17.49
N ILE A 151 -25.32 1.14 -16.30
CA ILE A 151 -26.69 0.72 -16.00
C ILE A 151 -27.72 1.57 -16.76
N VAL A 152 -27.57 2.89 -16.80
CA VAL A 152 -28.47 3.77 -17.58
C VAL A 152 -28.41 3.42 -19.08
N LEU A 153 -27.22 3.23 -19.65
CA LEU A 153 -27.07 2.78 -21.04
C LEU A 153 -27.70 1.40 -21.29
N THR A 154 -27.69 0.51 -20.30
CA THR A 154 -28.31 -0.83 -20.39
C THR A 154 -29.84 -0.74 -20.26
N PHE A 155 -30.34 0.10 -19.36
CA PHE A 155 -31.76 0.42 -19.20
C PHE A 155 -32.35 1.00 -20.49
N PHE A 156 -31.69 1.99 -21.11
CA PHE A 156 -32.12 2.58 -22.39
C PHE A 156 -32.15 1.53 -23.51
N LYS A 157 -31.08 0.73 -23.67
CA LYS A 157 -31.05 -0.37 -24.67
C LYS A 157 -32.21 -1.34 -24.50
N ASN A 158 -32.51 -1.75 -23.27
CA ASN A 158 -33.53 -2.75 -22.96
C ASN A 158 -34.97 -2.19 -23.01
N ASN A 159 -35.16 -0.88 -22.82
CA ASN A 159 -36.49 -0.26 -22.73
C ASN A 159 -36.82 0.75 -23.83
N ARG A 160 -35.95 1.00 -24.83
CA ARG A 160 -36.15 1.99 -25.92
C ARG A 160 -37.57 1.94 -26.54
N THR A 161 -38.13 0.76 -26.75
CA THR A 161 -39.49 0.58 -27.31
C THR A 161 -40.63 1.04 -26.39
N LYS A 162 -40.45 1.03 -25.07
CA LYS A 162 -41.40 1.55 -24.08
C LYS A 162 -41.27 3.07 -23.94
N LEU A 163 -40.02 3.54 -23.86
CA LEU A 163 -39.66 4.94 -23.59
C LEU A 163 -40.12 5.91 -24.70
N ILE A 164 -40.33 5.44 -25.93
CA ILE A 164 -40.91 6.22 -27.04
C ILE A 164 -42.28 6.83 -26.68
N ASN A 165 -43.06 6.20 -25.79
CA ASN A 165 -44.39 6.66 -25.41
C ASN A 165 -44.41 7.58 -24.17
N PHE A 166 -43.26 7.84 -23.55
CA PHE A 166 -43.16 8.61 -22.31
C PHE A 166 -42.66 10.03 -22.59
N THR A 167 -43.08 10.99 -21.77
CA THR A 167 -42.52 12.36 -21.81
C THR A 167 -41.08 12.40 -21.29
N PRO A 168 -40.26 13.41 -21.66
CA PRO A 168 -38.89 13.55 -21.14
C PRO A 168 -38.80 13.57 -19.61
N ALA A 169 -39.81 14.12 -18.93
CA ALA A 169 -39.89 14.16 -17.47
C ALA A 169 -40.15 12.77 -16.86
N GLU A 170 -41.07 11.98 -17.44
CA GLU A 170 -41.34 10.60 -16.99
C GLU A 170 -40.14 9.69 -17.23
N ILE A 171 -39.46 9.82 -18.38
CA ILE A 171 -38.22 9.09 -18.66
C ILE A 171 -37.15 9.43 -17.62
N ALA A 172 -36.96 10.73 -17.32
CA ALA A 172 -35.97 11.18 -16.35
C ALA A 172 -36.31 10.73 -14.91
N GLU A 173 -37.58 10.68 -14.50
CA GLU A 173 -37.98 10.13 -13.19
C GLU A 173 -37.76 8.61 -13.11
N VAL A 174 -38.10 7.84 -14.15
CA VAL A 174 -37.83 6.39 -14.14
C VAL A 174 -36.33 6.10 -14.12
N VAL A 175 -35.53 6.83 -14.91
CA VAL A 175 -34.06 6.74 -14.89
C VAL A 175 -33.50 7.11 -13.52
N LYS A 176 -34.04 8.16 -12.87
CA LYS A 176 -33.69 8.55 -11.50
C LYS A 176 -34.04 7.47 -10.47
N THR A 177 -35.19 6.80 -10.59
CA THR A 177 -35.51 5.67 -9.71
C THR A 177 -34.59 4.47 -9.94
N GLU A 178 -34.22 4.17 -11.18
CA GLU A 178 -33.30 3.06 -11.49
C GLU A 178 -31.88 3.33 -10.95
N ILE A 179 -31.39 4.56 -11.13
CA ILE A 179 -30.11 5.02 -10.54
C ILE A 179 -30.16 4.94 -9.01
N SER A 180 -31.22 5.44 -8.38
CA SER A 180 -31.35 5.43 -6.91
C SER A 180 -31.46 4.01 -6.35
N ASN A 181 -32.18 3.11 -7.02
CA ASN A 181 -32.27 1.70 -6.66
C ASN A 181 -30.90 1.01 -6.75
N PHE A 182 -30.10 1.34 -7.77
CA PHE A 182 -28.74 0.82 -7.90
C PHE A 182 -27.78 1.44 -6.87
N GLN A 183 -27.85 2.74 -6.61
CA GLN A 183 -26.99 3.40 -5.61
C GLN A 183 -27.22 2.85 -4.21
N MET A 184 -28.48 2.57 -3.85
CA MET A 184 -28.85 1.88 -2.60
C MET A 184 -28.49 0.38 -2.58
N SER A 185 -27.93 -0.18 -3.65
CA SER A 185 -27.55 -1.60 -3.71
C SER A 185 -26.18 -1.87 -3.10
N GLN A 186 -26.05 -3.03 -2.46
CA GLN A 186 -24.77 -3.52 -1.93
C GLN A 186 -23.70 -3.66 -3.03
N GLU A 187 -24.10 -3.98 -4.27
CA GLU A 187 -23.19 -4.10 -5.42
C GLU A 187 -22.55 -2.75 -5.77
N PHE A 188 -23.32 -1.65 -5.78
CA PHE A 188 -22.74 -0.31 -5.99
C PHE A 188 -21.72 0.03 -4.91
N VAL A 189 -22.07 -0.16 -3.64
CA VAL A 189 -21.17 0.11 -2.51
C VAL A 189 -19.89 -0.76 -2.59
N LYS A 190 -20.01 -2.05 -2.95
CA LYS A 190 -18.88 -2.96 -3.19
C LYS A 190 -17.99 -2.48 -4.34
N LEU A 191 -18.58 -2.02 -5.45
CA LEU A 191 -17.85 -1.48 -6.61
C LEU A 191 -17.12 -0.17 -6.28
N GLN A 192 -17.71 0.72 -5.46
CA GLN A 192 -17.04 1.95 -5.01
C GLN A 192 -15.85 1.63 -4.09
N TYR A 193 -15.99 0.70 -3.14
CA TYR A 193 -14.87 0.20 -2.34
C TYR A 193 -13.75 -0.38 -3.21
N LEU A 194 -14.08 -1.27 -4.16
CA LEU A 194 -13.12 -1.88 -5.09
C LEU A 194 -12.41 -0.85 -5.97
N GLY A 195 -13.11 0.20 -6.42
CA GLY A 195 -12.54 1.30 -7.18
C GLY A 195 -11.48 2.05 -6.37
N ASN A 196 -11.82 2.45 -5.14
CA ASN A 196 -10.91 3.15 -4.23
C ASN A 196 -9.69 2.28 -3.85
N PHE A 197 -9.90 1.01 -3.48
CA PHE A 197 -8.79 0.10 -3.17
C PHE A 197 -7.82 -0.05 -4.35
N ASN A 198 -8.35 -0.17 -5.57
CA ASN A 198 -7.53 -0.23 -6.79
C ASN A 198 -6.76 1.07 -7.06
N GLN A 199 -7.33 2.23 -6.72
CA GLN A 199 -6.65 3.53 -6.82
C GLN A 199 -5.51 3.65 -5.79
N GLN A 200 -5.75 3.29 -4.53
CA GLN A 200 -4.74 3.36 -3.46
C GLN A 200 -3.51 2.47 -3.68
N ILE A 201 -3.65 1.39 -4.44
CA ILE A 201 -2.56 0.47 -4.79
C ILE A 201 -2.08 0.61 -6.25
N ALA A 202 -2.58 1.61 -7.00
CA ALA A 202 -2.35 1.72 -8.44
C ALA A 202 -0.86 1.91 -8.79
N GLU A 203 -0.16 2.73 -8.00
CA GLU A 203 1.26 3.05 -8.21
C GLU A 203 2.18 1.92 -7.75
N ASP A 204 1.78 1.20 -6.69
CA ASP A 204 2.68 0.30 -5.95
C ASP A 204 2.51 -1.16 -6.35
N LYS A 205 3.19 -1.54 -7.44
CA LYS A 205 3.08 -2.85 -8.11
C LYS A 205 3.23 -4.05 -7.16
N PHE A 206 4.05 -3.96 -6.12
CA PHE A 206 4.26 -5.04 -5.15
C PHE A 206 3.05 -5.21 -4.22
N VAL A 207 2.54 -4.12 -3.65
CA VAL A 207 1.32 -4.11 -2.84
C VAL A 207 0.13 -4.62 -3.66
N LYS A 208 0.01 -4.18 -4.91
CA LYS A 208 -1.01 -4.67 -5.84
C LYS A 208 -0.89 -6.19 -6.11
N ALA A 209 0.32 -6.69 -6.37
CA ALA A 209 0.55 -8.11 -6.64
C ALA A 209 0.18 -9.02 -5.45
N GLU A 210 0.38 -8.57 -4.21
CA GLU A 210 0.01 -9.34 -3.02
C GLU A 210 -1.49 -9.29 -2.70
N LEU A 211 -2.20 -8.20 -3.04
CA LEU A 211 -3.60 -7.98 -2.68
C LEU A 211 -4.62 -8.31 -3.78
N ILE A 212 -4.20 -8.67 -5.00
CA ILE A 212 -5.11 -9.12 -6.08
C ILE A 212 -6.04 -10.24 -5.61
N ALA A 213 -5.51 -11.26 -4.91
CA ALA A 213 -6.32 -12.37 -4.43
C ALA A 213 -7.37 -11.94 -3.39
N ASP A 214 -7.05 -11.00 -2.51
CA ASP A 214 -8.00 -10.44 -1.54
C ASP A 214 -9.09 -9.61 -2.21
N LEU A 215 -8.73 -8.85 -3.25
CA LEU A 215 -9.66 -8.04 -4.04
C LEU A 215 -10.60 -8.90 -4.90
N GLU A 216 -10.07 -9.97 -5.50
CA GLU A 216 -10.88 -10.97 -6.21
C GLU A 216 -11.82 -11.70 -5.26
N GLN A 217 -11.35 -12.10 -4.07
CA GLN A 217 -12.20 -12.70 -3.03
C GLN A 217 -13.29 -11.73 -2.55
N PHE A 218 -12.95 -10.46 -2.27
CA PHE A 218 -13.92 -9.44 -1.85
C PHE A 218 -14.96 -9.13 -2.94
N ASN A 219 -14.58 -9.18 -4.22
CA ASN A 219 -15.50 -8.99 -5.34
C ASN A 219 -16.45 -10.18 -5.55
N GLN A 220 -15.93 -11.41 -5.37
CA GLN A 220 -16.69 -12.68 -5.48
C GLN A 220 -17.52 -13.00 -4.23
N GLN A 221 -17.29 -12.32 -3.11
CA GLN A 221 -18.07 -12.51 -1.90
C GLN A 221 -19.43 -11.83 -2.00
N ASP A 222 -20.49 -12.63 -1.84
CA ASP A 222 -21.82 -12.13 -1.51
C ASP A 222 -21.89 -11.74 -0.03
N PHE A 223 -22.62 -10.66 0.27
CA PHE A 223 -22.80 -10.13 1.62
C PHE A 223 -24.28 -10.13 1.99
N SER A 224 -24.63 -10.54 3.21
CA SER A 224 -26.04 -10.62 3.63
C SER A 224 -26.58 -9.26 4.08
N SER A 225 -25.69 -8.36 4.50
CA SER A 225 -26.01 -7.05 5.05
C SER A 225 -24.97 -5.99 4.65
N GLN A 226 -25.36 -4.72 4.71
CA GLN A 226 -24.44 -3.59 4.48
C GLN A 226 -23.37 -3.51 5.58
N ASP A 227 -23.68 -3.95 6.81
CA ASP A 227 -22.74 -4.02 7.92
C ASP A 227 -21.68 -5.10 7.71
N GLU A 228 -22.03 -6.26 7.14
CA GLU A 228 -21.06 -7.29 6.72
C GLU A 228 -20.11 -6.77 5.64
N LEU A 229 -20.65 -6.11 4.62
CA LEU A 229 -19.87 -5.47 3.55
C LEU A 229 -18.91 -4.42 4.11
N ALA A 230 -19.39 -3.56 5.02
CA ALA A 230 -18.57 -2.56 5.70
C ALA A 230 -17.48 -3.21 6.57
N ALA A 231 -17.81 -4.22 7.37
CA ALA A 231 -16.85 -4.91 8.22
C ALA A 231 -15.79 -5.68 7.43
N ALA A 232 -16.11 -6.17 6.22
CA ALA A 232 -15.15 -6.77 5.30
C ALA A 232 -14.27 -5.71 4.63
N ALA A 233 -14.86 -4.60 4.15
CA ALA A 233 -14.13 -3.48 3.57
C ALA A 233 -13.12 -2.88 4.55
N LEU A 234 -13.48 -2.75 5.84
CA LEU A 234 -12.59 -2.27 6.90
C LEU A 234 -11.36 -3.17 7.10
N LYS A 235 -11.56 -4.50 7.11
CA LYS A 235 -10.47 -5.48 7.23
C LYS A 235 -9.54 -5.42 6.01
N LEU A 236 -10.09 -5.25 4.81
CA LEU A 236 -9.30 -5.11 3.60
C LEU A 236 -8.52 -3.78 3.58
N GLN A 237 -9.13 -2.67 4.02
CA GLN A 237 -8.45 -1.38 4.18
C GLN A 237 -7.28 -1.46 5.19
N GLN A 238 -7.47 -2.13 6.33
CA GLN A 238 -6.38 -2.42 7.28
C GLN A 238 -5.26 -3.25 6.63
N LYS A 239 -5.60 -4.25 5.80
CA LYS A 239 -4.62 -5.07 5.08
C LYS A 239 -3.83 -4.24 4.04
N ILE A 240 -4.50 -3.34 3.32
CA ILE A 240 -3.88 -2.39 2.38
C ILE A 240 -2.87 -1.48 3.11
N ILE A 241 -3.29 -0.82 4.20
CA ILE A 241 -2.42 0.07 4.99
C ILE A 241 -1.19 -0.68 5.50
N ASN A 242 -1.37 -1.87 6.08
CA ASN A 242 -0.26 -2.67 6.60
C ASN A 242 0.72 -3.08 5.48
N LYS A 243 0.22 -3.49 4.30
CA LYS A 243 1.09 -3.86 3.16
C LYS A 243 1.82 -2.67 2.53
N GLN A 244 1.23 -1.47 2.53
CA GLN A 244 1.93 -0.24 2.15
C GLN A 244 3.04 0.11 3.16
N LEU A 245 2.81 -0.09 4.45
CA LEU A 245 3.82 0.12 5.50
C LEU A 245 5.00 -0.88 5.37
N ASP A 246 4.70 -2.16 5.11
CA ASP A 246 5.70 -3.22 4.84
C ASP A 246 6.54 -2.88 3.61
N GLU A 247 5.93 -2.69 2.43
CA GLU A 247 6.66 -2.41 1.17
C GLU A 247 7.54 -1.15 1.29
N SER A 248 7.08 -0.13 2.01
CA SER A 248 7.89 1.05 2.30
C SER A 248 9.11 0.72 3.20
N ALA A 249 9.04 -0.28 4.08
CA ALA A 249 10.20 -0.75 4.87
C ALA A 249 11.20 -1.50 3.98
N ARG A 250 10.73 -2.42 3.13
CA ARG A 250 11.53 -3.08 2.09
C ARG A 250 12.25 -2.07 1.19
N LYS A 251 11.54 -1.08 0.63
CA LYS A 251 12.12 -0.02 -0.22
C LYS A 251 13.24 0.75 0.47
N HIS A 252 13.06 1.10 1.75
CA HIS A 252 14.08 1.79 2.52
C HIS A 252 15.32 0.90 2.74
N ALA A 253 15.12 -0.35 3.20
CA ALA A 253 16.22 -1.30 3.39
C ALA A 253 17.02 -1.53 2.10
N ILE A 254 16.36 -1.67 0.95
CA ILE A 254 17.00 -1.76 -0.38
C ILE A 254 17.82 -0.50 -0.67
N SER A 255 17.27 0.70 -0.45
CA SER A 255 17.99 1.96 -0.69
C SER A 255 19.26 2.07 0.16
N SER A 256 19.15 1.77 1.45
CA SER A 256 20.27 1.81 2.40
C SER A 256 21.34 0.78 2.09
N ILE A 257 20.98 -0.45 1.69
CA ILE A 257 21.93 -1.48 1.20
C ILE A 257 22.63 -0.99 -0.07
N LEU A 258 21.89 -0.45 -1.05
CA LEU A 258 22.44 0.07 -2.30
C LEU A 258 23.41 1.25 -2.08
N GLN A 259 23.21 2.07 -1.05
CA GLN A 259 24.16 3.12 -0.67
C GLN A 259 25.40 2.52 0.00
N ALA A 260 25.21 1.69 1.03
CA ALA A 260 26.28 1.08 1.80
C ALA A 260 27.27 0.28 0.93
N ILE A 261 26.81 -0.52 -0.04
CA ILE A 261 27.75 -1.30 -0.88
C ILE A 261 28.42 -0.46 -1.98
N LYS A 262 27.77 0.60 -2.47
CA LYS A 262 28.39 1.50 -3.46
C LYS A 262 29.58 2.25 -2.86
N ASN A 263 29.51 2.60 -1.57
CA ASN A 263 30.66 3.13 -0.82
C ASN A 263 31.85 2.16 -0.81
N ARG A 264 31.63 0.86 -1.06
CA ARG A 264 32.66 -0.21 -1.12
C ARG A 264 33.09 -0.58 -2.53
N GLY A 265 32.67 0.19 -3.54
CA GLY A 265 33.02 -0.07 -4.94
C GLY A 265 32.28 -1.25 -5.57
N PHE A 266 31.24 -1.78 -4.92
CA PHE A 266 30.32 -2.72 -5.56
C PHE A 266 29.38 -2.01 -6.53
N ILE A 267 29.19 -2.62 -7.70
CA ILE A 267 28.25 -2.21 -8.74
C ILE A 267 27.03 -3.12 -8.69
N VAL A 268 25.83 -2.54 -8.87
CA VAL A 268 24.56 -3.27 -9.00
C VAL A 268 23.88 -2.81 -10.28
N ASP A 269 23.68 -3.75 -11.20
CA ASP A 269 22.84 -3.53 -12.38
C ASP A 269 21.37 -3.75 -12.05
N VAL A 270 20.48 -3.03 -12.75
CA VAL A 270 19.03 -3.11 -12.53
C VAL A 270 18.49 -4.53 -12.81
N ASN A 271 19.13 -5.27 -13.72
CA ASN A 271 18.79 -6.66 -14.05
C ASN A 271 19.13 -7.68 -12.93
N ASP A 272 19.94 -7.26 -11.97
CA ASP A 272 20.42 -8.07 -10.84
C ASP A 272 19.66 -7.78 -9.54
N ILE A 273 18.59 -6.99 -9.62
CA ILE A 273 17.55 -6.85 -8.59
C ILE A 273 16.33 -7.67 -9.02
N ARG A 274 16.00 -8.74 -8.28
CA ARG A 274 14.99 -9.74 -8.69
C ARG A 274 14.05 -10.10 -7.55
N LEU A 275 12.74 -10.12 -7.81
CA LEU A 275 11.75 -10.65 -6.88
C LEU A 275 11.69 -12.18 -6.99
N VAL A 276 11.75 -12.87 -5.86
CA VAL A 276 11.65 -14.33 -5.74
C VAL A 276 10.70 -14.65 -4.59
N LYS A 277 9.92 -15.74 -4.71
CA LYS A 277 9.05 -16.22 -3.63
C LYS A 277 9.71 -17.39 -2.92
N GLU A 278 10.04 -17.25 -1.63
CA GLU A 278 10.67 -18.28 -0.80
C GLU A 278 9.77 -18.58 0.39
N ASN A 279 9.32 -19.83 0.54
CA ASN A 279 8.49 -20.28 1.67
C ASN A 279 7.27 -19.36 1.94
N GLU A 280 6.49 -19.10 0.89
CA GLU A 280 5.34 -18.19 0.84
C GLU A 280 5.65 -16.68 0.93
N ASP A 281 6.77 -16.28 1.54
CA ASP A 281 7.25 -14.89 1.58
C ASP A 281 7.76 -14.39 0.22
N ASN A 282 7.49 -13.12 -0.08
CA ASN A 282 8.10 -12.40 -1.19
C ASN A 282 9.45 -11.77 -0.76
N VAL A 283 10.51 -12.05 -1.49
CA VAL A 283 11.89 -11.67 -1.17
C VAL A 283 12.52 -10.97 -2.38
N VAL A 284 13.12 -9.80 -2.17
CA VAL A 284 13.94 -9.13 -3.20
C VAL A 284 15.39 -9.58 -3.03
N ILE A 285 15.93 -10.23 -4.05
CA ILE A 285 17.35 -10.59 -4.13
C ILE A 285 18.09 -9.51 -4.92
N LEU A 286 19.19 -8.99 -4.38
CA LEU A 286 20.11 -8.10 -5.07
C LEU A 286 21.45 -8.82 -5.23
N TYR A 287 21.96 -8.89 -6.46
CA TYR A 287 23.33 -9.30 -6.74
C TYR A 287 24.18 -8.06 -7.01
N ALA A 288 25.41 -8.06 -6.52
CA ALA A 288 26.36 -6.96 -6.66
C ALA A 288 27.75 -7.52 -6.93
N LYS A 289 28.54 -6.82 -7.76
CA LYS A 289 29.89 -7.27 -8.15
C LYS A 289 30.91 -6.13 -8.08
N LYS A 290 32.11 -6.44 -7.63
CA LYS A 290 33.29 -5.57 -7.75
C LYS A 290 33.97 -5.78 -9.09
N VAL A 291 34.69 -4.76 -9.55
CA VAL A 291 35.53 -4.83 -10.76
C VAL A 291 36.68 -5.85 -10.63
N THR A 292 37.06 -6.18 -9.39
CA THR A 292 38.07 -7.17 -9.01
C THR A 292 37.54 -8.62 -8.92
N GLY A 293 36.22 -8.83 -9.07
CA GLY A 293 35.61 -10.15 -9.19
C GLY A 293 34.93 -10.69 -7.93
N GLU A 294 34.97 -9.97 -6.80
CA GLU A 294 34.21 -10.31 -5.60
C GLU A 294 32.71 -10.03 -5.80
N GLU A 295 31.86 -10.86 -5.21
CA GLU A 295 30.40 -10.77 -5.32
C GLU A 295 29.76 -10.60 -3.95
N ALA A 296 28.63 -9.89 -3.91
CA ALA A 296 27.81 -9.74 -2.73
C ALA A 296 26.33 -9.96 -3.09
N ILE A 297 25.65 -10.80 -2.32
CA ILE A 297 24.27 -11.22 -2.55
C ILE A 297 23.45 -10.84 -1.32
N PHE A 298 22.36 -10.11 -1.52
CA PHE A 298 21.44 -9.65 -0.47
C PHE A 298 20.05 -10.22 -0.71
N LYS A 299 19.36 -10.61 0.36
CA LYS A 299 17.94 -11.02 0.33
C LYS A 299 17.14 -10.17 1.31
N VAL A 300 16.21 -9.35 0.81
CA VAL A 300 15.39 -8.41 1.60
C VAL A 300 13.93 -8.87 1.64
N TYR A 301 13.35 -8.95 2.83
CA TYR A 301 11.99 -9.44 3.08
C TYR A 301 10.92 -8.33 2.98
N LEU A 302 9.64 -8.62 3.26
CA LEU A 302 8.57 -7.60 3.36
C LEU A 302 8.93 -6.49 4.35
N ASP A 303 9.31 -6.88 5.57
CA ASP A 303 9.46 -6.01 6.74
C ASP A 303 10.81 -5.29 6.84
N GLY A 304 11.55 -5.22 5.73
CA GLY A 304 12.88 -4.59 5.68
C GLY A 304 14.01 -5.38 6.36
N ARG A 305 13.74 -6.56 6.97
CA ARG A 305 14.82 -7.49 7.35
C ARG A 305 15.59 -7.92 6.11
N PHE A 306 16.86 -8.24 6.29
CA PHE A 306 17.66 -8.84 5.22
C PHE A 306 18.74 -9.81 5.72
N THR A 307 19.13 -10.72 4.84
CA THR A 307 20.36 -11.52 4.94
C THR A 307 21.32 -11.16 3.82
N TYR A 308 22.61 -11.43 4.01
CA TYR A 308 23.65 -11.14 3.04
C TYR A 308 24.68 -12.28 2.95
N LYS A 309 25.42 -12.33 1.84
CA LYS A 309 26.54 -13.24 1.61
C LYS A 309 27.59 -12.58 0.74
N PHE A 310 28.85 -12.62 1.16
CA PHE A 310 30.00 -12.16 0.37
C PHE A 310 30.76 -13.39 -0.19
N GLU A 311 31.17 -13.32 -1.46
CA GLU A 311 31.86 -14.40 -2.19
C GLU A 311 33.02 -13.84 -3.04
N GLY A 312 33.93 -14.71 -3.49
CA GLY A 312 35.10 -14.35 -4.30
C GLY A 312 36.36 -13.93 -3.53
N TYR A 313 36.29 -13.85 -2.19
CA TYR A 313 37.42 -13.43 -1.33
C TYR A 313 38.36 -14.58 -0.96
N GLU A 314 39.66 -14.32 -0.93
CA GLU A 314 40.66 -15.23 -0.34
C GLU A 314 40.80 -14.99 1.17
N GLY A 315 40.59 -16.04 1.98
CA GLY A 315 40.77 -16.00 3.43
C GLY A 315 39.97 -14.90 4.13
N HIS A 316 40.67 -14.06 4.90
CA HIS A 316 40.08 -12.96 5.67
C HIS A 316 39.88 -11.66 4.89
N ALA A 317 40.12 -11.62 3.57
CA ALA A 317 39.92 -10.40 2.78
C ALA A 317 38.47 -9.87 2.87
N HIS A 318 37.49 -10.76 3.06
CA HIS A 318 36.08 -10.39 3.21
C HIS A 318 35.79 -9.53 4.44
N ASP A 319 36.57 -9.65 5.53
CA ASP A 319 36.39 -8.86 6.76
C ASP A 319 36.60 -7.36 6.51
N VAL A 320 37.39 -6.98 5.48
CA VAL A 320 37.67 -5.58 5.09
C VAL A 320 36.43 -4.88 4.53
N ASP A 321 35.61 -5.59 3.75
CA ASP A 321 34.39 -5.06 3.18
C ASP A 321 33.18 -5.30 4.10
N GLU A 322 33.05 -6.51 4.68
CA GLU A 322 31.91 -6.90 5.52
C GLU A 322 31.80 -6.09 6.80
N GLN A 323 32.86 -6.01 7.62
CA GLN A 323 32.75 -5.41 8.96
C GLN A 323 32.33 -3.94 8.88
N PRO A 324 32.93 -3.09 8.03
CA PRO A 324 32.52 -1.72 7.99
C PRO A 324 31.30 -1.51 7.06
N PHE A 325 30.89 -2.47 6.23
CA PHE A 325 29.56 -2.47 5.57
C PHE A 325 28.44 -2.65 6.60
N VAL A 326 28.62 -3.56 7.57
CA VAL A 326 27.70 -3.70 8.71
C VAL A 326 27.68 -2.41 9.54
N ASN A 327 28.83 -1.74 9.71
CA ASN A 327 28.87 -0.43 10.37
C ASN A 327 28.12 0.65 9.55
N ASP A 328 28.32 0.76 8.24
CA ASP A 328 27.57 1.69 7.37
C ASP A 328 26.06 1.44 7.48
N LEU A 329 25.62 0.18 7.43
CA LEU A 329 24.21 -0.20 7.60
C LEU A 329 23.64 0.17 8.98
N SER A 330 24.46 0.14 10.03
CA SER A 330 24.05 0.61 11.36
C SER A 330 23.94 2.14 11.46
N MET A 331 24.54 2.88 10.52
CA MET A 331 24.30 4.32 10.31
C MET A 331 23.13 4.62 9.35
N TYR A 332 22.61 3.59 8.67
CA TYR A 332 21.44 3.65 7.80
C TYR A 332 20.23 2.88 8.38
N ASP A 333 20.24 2.59 9.68
CA ASP A 333 19.17 1.98 10.48
C ASP A 333 18.60 0.63 9.97
N VAL A 334 19.36 -0.16 9.20
CA VAL A 334 18.83 -1.39 8.57
C VAL A 334 18.92 -2.62 9.49
N SER A 335 17.80 -3.31 9.68
CA SER A 335 17.68 -4.47 10.58
C SER A 335 18.32 -5.75 10.00
N LEU A 336 19.57 -6.05 10.36
CA LEU A 336 20.18 -7.38 10.13
C LEU A 336 19.36 -8.48 10.82
N SER A 337 18.95 -9.51 10.08
CA SER A 337 18.56 -10.79 10.68
C SER A 337 19.78 -11.71 10.78
N LYS A 338 20.27 -11.95 12.01
CA LYS A 338 21.15 -13.08 12.35
C LYS A 338 20.49 -14.41 11.93
N GLU A 339 21.16 -15.46 11.50
CA GLU A 339 22.59 -15.81 11.25
C GLU A 339 22.56 -17.14 10.42
N GLN A 340 23.60 -17.78 9.87
CA GLN A 340 25.08 -17.65 9.91
C GLN A 340 25.67 -18.37 8.66
N ASN A 341 26.88 -18.02 8.18
CA ASN A 341 27.95 -18.96 7.74
C ASN A 341 29.17 -18.25 7.09
N LYS A 342 30.24 -18.01 7.86
CA LYS A 342 31.57 -17.67 7.29
C LYS A 342 32.24 -18.93 6.73
N VAL A 343 32.06 -19.20 5.44
CA VAL A 343 32.69 -20.33 4.74
C VAL A 343 34.12 -19.97 4.35
N TYR A 344 35.06 -20.12 5.27
CA TYR A 344 36.49 -19.90 5.01
C TYR A 344 37.03 -20.91 4.00
N LEU A 345 37.43 -20.43 2.81
CA LEU A 345 38.26 -21.19 1.87
C LEU A 345 39.69 -21.27 2.42
N ASN A 346 39.99 -22.30 3.22
CA ASN A 346 41.36 -22.53 3.72
C ASN A 346 42.35 -22.70 2.54
N PRO A 347 43.35 -21.80 2.39
CA PRO A 347 44.29 -21.85 1.26
C PRO A 347 45.11 -23.16 1.23
N ASP A 348 45.35 -23.77 2.40
CA ASP A 348 46.01 -25.09 2.51
C ASP A 348 45.29 -26.20 1.75
N LYS A 349 43.95 -26.15 1.59
CA LYS A 349 43.23 -27.19 0.82
C LYS A 349 43.47 -27.03 -0.68
N ILE A 350 43.54 -25.79 -1.17
CA ILE A 350 43.83 -25.47 -2.57
C ILE A 350 45.27 -25.89 -2.91
N MET A 351 46.24 -25.48 -2.10
CA MET A 351 47.66 -25.81 -2.34
C MET A 351 47.96 -27.31 -2.18
N ASN A 352 47.25 -28.05 -1.33
CA ASN A 352 47.42 -29.51 -1.23
C ASN A 352 46.82 -30.26 -2.43
N GLN A 353 45.67 -29.83 -2.97
CA GLN A 353 45.13 -30.42 -4.21
C GLN A 353 46.08 -30.18 -5.39
N ALA A 354 46.66 -28.98 -5.52
CA ALA A 354 47.68 -28.69 -6.53
C ALA A 354 48.96 -29.55 -6.37
N LYS A 355 49.38 -29.84 -5.13
CA LYS A 355 50.56 -30.71 -4.87
C LYS A 355 50.28 -32.19 -5.14
N MET A 356 49.04 -32.66 -5.04
CA MET A 356 48.67 -34.04 -5.39
C MET A 356 48.61 -34.29 -6.90
N THR A 357 48.23 -33.29 -7.71
CA THR A 357 48.17 -33.42 -9.18
C THR A 357 49.52 -33.27 -9.89
N VAL A 358 50.51 -32.63 -9.25
CA VAL A 358 51.88 -32.51 -9.81
C VAL A 358 52.73 -33.78 -9.61
N LYS A 359 52.52 -34.54 -8.53
CA LYS A 359 53.34 -35.74 -8.22
C LYS A 359 53.03 -37.00 -9.03
N THR A 360 52.05 -36.97 -9.93
CA THR A 360 51.61 -38.14 -10.73
C THR A 360 52.06 -38.11 -12.20
N LYS A 361 53.06 -37.27 -12.55
CA LYS A 361 53.60 -37.15 -13.92
C LYS A 361 55.11 -37.39 -14.11
N THR A 362 55.77 -38.07 -13.17
CA THR A 362 57.11 -38.65 -13.37
C THR A 362 57.19 -40.03 -12.70
N ASP A 363 56.84 -41.07 -13.44
CA ASP A 363 57.69 -42.25 -13.68
C ASP A 363 56.90 -43.44 -14.26
N LYS A 364 57.17 -43.73 -15.53
CA LYS A 364 57.23 -45.08 -16.11
C LYS A 364 57.84 -45.00 -17.51
N LYS A 365 58.96 -45.69 -17.67
CA LYS A 365 59.62 -46.01 -18.94
C LYS A 365 59.59 -47.52 -19.11
#